data_AF-A0A354EC51-F1
#
_entry.id   AF-A0A354EC51-F1
#
_cell.length_a   1.000
_cell.length_b   1.000
_cell.length_c   1.000
_cell.angle_alpha   90.00
_cell.angle_beta   90.00
_cell.angle_gamma   90.00
#
_symmetry.space_group_name_H-M   'P 1'
#
loop_
_entity.id
_entity.type
_entity.pdbx_description
1 polymer ?
#
loop_
_entity_poly.entity_id
_entity_poly.type
_entity_poly.pdbx_seq_one_letter_code
_entity_poly.pdbx_strand_id
1 'polypeptide(L)'
;MVPDITVLTPQNVDYILLFSMENRVPIFTFAKKYLDQGAALSVSFDTVDMGKQAGELACKILNGTMPADLPPEAVRKVVVEINANTLKMLGIVFQEREGEKR
;
A
#
# COMPACT_ATOMS: atom_id res chain seq x y z
N MET A 1 -4.82 9.04 0.27
CA MET A 1 -4.38 9.09 -1.13
C MET A 1 -4.96 7.88 -1.84
N VAL A 2 -5.66 8.10 -2.95
CA VAL A 2 -6.39 7.05 -3.70
C VAL A 2 -5.66 6.85 -5.03
N PRO A 3 -5.58 5.62 -5.58
CA PRO A 3 -4.88 5.32 -6.84
C PRO A 3 -5.57 5.91 -8.08
N ASP A 4 -5.68 7.24 -8.15
CA ASP A 4 -6.24 7.96 -9.29
C ASP A 4 -5.11 8.40 -10.23
N ILE A 5 -5.09 7.83 -11.44
CA ILE A 5 -4.05 8.08 -12.43
C ILE A 5 -4.09 9.50 -13.02
N THR A 6 -5.21 10.22 -12.90
CA THR A 6 -5.31 11.61 -13.36
C THR A 6 -4.68 12.58 -12.38
N VAL A 7 -4.68 12.23 -11.09
CA VAL A 7 -4.12 13.07 -10.02
C VAL A 7 -2.68 12.68 -9.69
N LEU A 8 -2.36 11.39 -9.65
CA LEU A 8 -1.08 10.86 -9.16
C LEU A 8 -0.02 10.74 -10.25
N THR A 9 0.28 11.85 -10.91
CA THR A 9 1.51 11.97 -11.70
C THR A 9 2.73 12.08 -10.78
N PRO A 10 3.95 11.72 -11.23
CA PRO A 10 5.16 11.85 -10.42
C PRO A 10 5.33 13.26 -9.83
N GLN A 11 5.07 14.29 -10.63
CA GLN A 11 5.17 15.69 -10.24
C GLN A 11 4.13 16.04 -9.16
N ASN A 12 2.88 15.64 -9.35
CA ASN A 12 1.81 15.96 -8.41
C ASN A 12 2.00 15.26 -7.06
N VAL A 13 2.53 14.03 -7.06
CA VAL A 13 2.83 13.31 -5.82
C VAL A 13 3.81 14.10 -4.96
N ASP A 14 4.89 14.59 -5.54
CA ASP A 14 5.89 15.37 -4.80
C ASP A 14 5.26 16.66 -4.22
N TYR A 15 4.44 17.38 -5.00
CA TYR A 15 3.72 18.56 -4.51
C TYR A 15 2.72 18.24 -3.40
N ILE A 16 1.96 17.15 -3.54
CA ILE A 16 0.98 16.72 -2.53
C ILE A 16 1.68 16.37 -1.22
N LEU A 17 2.78 15.62 -1.28
CA LEU A 17 3.57 15.24 -0.11
C LEU A 17 4.20 16.48 0.55
N LEU A 18 4.79 17.38 -0.23
CA LEU A 18 5.37 18.62 0.29
C LEU A 18 4.32 19.49 0.97
N PHE A 19 3.20 19.75 0.29
CA PHE A 19 2.09 20.54 0.81
C PHE A 19 1.52 19.94 2.10
N SER A 20 1.38 18.61 2.14
CA SER A 20 0.96 17.86 3.32
C SER A 20 1.90 18.07 4.51
N MET A 21 3.21 18.01 4.28
CA MET A 21 4.21 18.24 5.33
C MET A 21 4.21 19.69 5.83
N GLU A 22 4.16 20.66 4.91
CA GLU A 22 4.10 22.09 5.26
C GLU A 22 2.86 22.45 6.09
N ASN A 23 1.72 21.83 5.78
CA ASN A 23 0.45 22.06 6.47
C ASN A 23 0.18 21.10 7.62
N ARG A 24 1.14 20.23 7.95
CA ARG A 24 1.03 19.21 9.00
C ARG A 24 -0.19 18.28 8.85
N VAL A 25 -0.55 17.95 7.62
CA VAL A 25 -1.67 17.04 7.31
C VAL A 25 -1.09 15.67 6.96
N PRO A 26 -1.33 14.58 7.72
CA PRO A 26 -0.79 13.27 7.39
C PRO A 26 -1.42 12.68 6.12
N ILE A 27 -0.60 12.08 5.26
CA ILE A 27 -1.08 11.32 4.10
C ILE A 27 -1.09 9.82 4.42
N PHE A 28 -2.25 9.19 4.19
CA PHE A 28 -2.36 7.73 4.12
C PHE A 28 -2.33 7.28 2.67
N THR A 29 -1.57 6.24 2.35
CA THR A 29 -1.30 5.80 0.97
C THR A 29 -1.65 4.33 0.75
N PHE A 30 -1.75 3.95 -0.52
CA PHE A 30 -2.03 2.59 -0.98
C PHE A 30 -0.78 1.82 -1.44
N ALA A 31 0.39 2.47 -1.43
CA ALA A 31 1.63 1.85 -1.90
C ALA A 31 2.83 2.30 -1.07
N LYS A 32 3.68 1.32 -0.72
CA LYS A 32 4.91 1.51 0.05
C LYS A 32 5.84 2.58 -0.55
N LYS A 33 5.90 2.70 -1.88
CA LYS A 33 6.69 3.74 -2.56
C LYS A 33 6.42 5.14 -1.99
N TYR A 34 5.16 5.47 -1.73
CA TYR A 34 4.79 6.80 -1.23
C TYR A 34 5.02 6.95 0.28
N LEU A 35 5.00 5.84 1.03
CA LEU A 35 5.44 5.80 2.43
C LEU A 35 6.91 6.20 2.54
N ASP A 36 7.74 5.62 1.65
CA ASP A 36 9.18 5.88 1.58
C ASP A 36 9.47 7.33 1.15
N GLN A 37 8.54 7.98 0.46
CA GLN A 37 8.61 9.40 0.06
C GLN A 37 8.07 10.38 1.12
N GLY A 38 7.60 9.89 2.27
CA GLY A 38 7.20 10.74 3.38
C GLY A 38 5.70 10.74 3.71
N ALA A 39 4.89 9.88 3.09
CA ALA A 39 3.54 9.63 3.61
C ALA A 39 3.62 9.02 5.03
N ALA A 40 2.55 9.18 5.82
CA ALA A 40 2.53 8.79 7.22
C ALA A 40 2.24 7.30 7.45
N LEU A 41 1.37 6.72 6.62
CA LEU A 41 0.93 5.33 6.73
C LEU A 41 0.59 4.77 5.35
N SER A 42 0.89 3.49 5.12
CA SER A 42 0.53 2.75 3.91
C SER A 42 -0.34 1.56 4.27
N VAL A 43 -1.44 1.37 3.53
CA VAL A 43 -2.19 0.12 3.49
C VAL A 43 -2.01 -0.46 2.09
N SER A 44 -1.30 -1.56 1.99
CA SER A 44 -0.93 -2.17 0.71
C SER A 44 -1.06 -3.69 0.76
N PHE A 45 -0.51 -4.38 -0.22
CA PHE A 45 -0.53 -5.83 -0.32
C PHE A 45 0.90 -6.37 -0.31
N ASP A 46 1.10 -7.57 0.24
CA ASP A 46 2.36 -8.29 0.08
C ASP A 46 2.51 -8.72 -1.39
N THR A 47 3.37 -8.02 -2.13
CA THR A 47 3.57 -8.25 -3.57
C THR A 47 4.23 -9.59 -3.87
N VAL A 48 5.01 -10.14 -2.92
CA VAL A 48 5.63 -11.45 -3.06
C VAL A 48 4.57 -12.53 -2.90
N ASP A 49 3.69 -12.41 -1.90
CA ASP A 49 2.58 -13.35 -1.71
C ASP A 49 1.57 -13.32 -2.87
N MET A 50 1.26 -12.11 -3.36
CA MET A 50 0.40 -11.90 -4.53
C MET A 50 1.03 -12.51 -5.79
N GLY A 51 2.34 -12.38 -5.98
CA GLY A 51 3.05 -13.04 -7.09
C GLY A 51 3.00 -14.57 -7.00
N LYS A 52 3.16 -15.14 -5.80
CA LYS A 52 2.99 -16.59 -5.56
C LYS A 52 1.57 -17.05 -5.89
N GLN A 53 0.56 -16.30 -5.46
CA GLN A 53 -0.86 -16.59 -5.75
C GLN A 53 -1.12 -16.58 -7.26
N ALA A 54 -0.58 -15.62 -8.00
CA ALA A 54 -0.66 -15.60 -9.46
C ALA A 54 0.02 -16.82 -10.09
N GLY A 55 1.17 -17.25 -9.57
CA GLY A 55 1.85 -18.48 -10.01
C GLY A 55 1.03 -19.75 -9.75
N GLU A 56 0.39 -19.86 -8.58
CA GLU A 56 -0.51 -20.96 -8.23
C GLU A 56 -1.69 -21.05 -9.22
N LEU A 57 -2.30 -19.91 -9.57
CA LEU A 57 -3.35 -19.83 -10.59
C LEU A 57 -2.84 -20.26 -11.97
N ALA A 58 -1.66 -19.79 -12.39
CA ALA A 58 -1.05 -20.18 -13.65
C ALA A 58 -0.79 -21.70 -13.71
N CYS A 59 -0.30 -22.30 -12.61
CA CYS A 59 -0.12 -23.75 -12.53
C CYS A 59 -1.44 -24.53 -12.70
N LYS A 60 -2.56 -24.06 -12.13
CA LYS A 60 -3.88 -24.69 -12.32
C LYS A 60 -4.28 -24.68 -13.81
N ILE A 61 -4.03 -23.57 -14.51
CA ILE A 61 -4.33 -23.43 -15.94
C ILE A 61 -3.44 -24.37 -16.77
N LEU A 62 -2.13 -24.40 -16.49
CA LEU A 62 -1.20 -25.29 -17.18
C LEU A 62 -1.53 -26.78 -16.97
N ASN A 63 -2.16 -27.12 -15.84
CA ASN A 63 -2.64 -28.46 -15.53
C ASN A 63 -4.05 -28.76 -16.09
N GLY A 64 -4.63 -27.88 -16.91
CA GLY A 64 -5.86 -28.13 -17.67
C GLY A 64 -7.14 -27.48 -17.11
N THR A 65 -7.05 -26.66 -16.06
CA THR A 65 -8.22 -25.89 -15.58
C THR A 65 -8.52 -24.75 -16.56
N MET A 66 -9.77 -24.57 -16.99
CA MET A 66 -10.11 -23.45 -17.87
C MET A 66 -10.08 -22.13 -17.09
N PRO A 67 -9.56 -21.03 -17.66
CA PRO A 67 -9.55 -19.73 -16.98
C PRO A 67 -10.94 -19.23 -16.57
N ALA A 68 -11.99 -19.62 -17.30
CA ALA A 68 -13.37 -19.27 -16.98
C ALA A 68 -13.88 -19.91 -15.67
N ASP A 69 -13.25 -21.00 -15.23
CA ASP A 69 -13.60 -21.72 -13.99
C ASP A 69 -12.79 -21.21 -12.78
N LEU A 70 -11.86 -20.27 -13.00
CA LEU A 70 -11.03 -19.66 -11.96
C LEU A 70 -11.54 -18.25 -11.66
N PRO A 71 -12.39 -18.06 -10.63
CA PRO A 71 -12.84 -16.73 -10.25
C PRO A 71 -11.66 -15.87 -9.74
N PRO A 72 -11.73 -14.54 -9.84
CA PRO A 72 -10.75 -13.65 -9.23
C PRO A 72 -10.60 -13.92 -7.74
N GLU A 73 -9.37 -14.18 -7.30
CA GLU A 73 -9.07 -14.38 -5.89
C GLU A 73 -8.72 -13.05 -5.20
N ALA A 74 -9.19 -12.87 -3.97
CA ALA A 74 -8.75 -11.75 -3.13
C ALA A 74 -7.29 -11.94 -2.71
N VAL A 75 -6.59 -10.82 -2.51
CA VAL A 75 -5.24 -10.83 -1.93
C VAL A 75 -5.26 -11.48 -0.53
N ARG A 76 -4.31 -12.38 -0.27
CA ARG A 76 -4.25 -13.11 1.00
C ARG A 76 -3.70 -12.26 2.15
N LYS A 77 -2.81 -11.31 1.84
CA LYS A 77 -2.06 -10.52 2.84
C LYS A 77 -2.13 -9.04 2.55
N VAL A 78 -2.75 -8.32 3.47
CA VAL A 78 -2.71 -6.86 3.55
C VAL A 78 -1.58 -6.47 4.48
N VAL A 79 -0.80 -5.47 4.08
CA VAL A 79 0.35 -4.96 4.83
C VAL A 79 0.06 -3.52 5.23
N VAL A 80 0.10 -3.25 6.53
CA VAL A 80 -0.03 -1.90 7.09
C VAL A 80 1.32 -1.47 7.65
N GLU A 81 1.86 -0.38 7.12
CA GLU A 81 3.16 0.15 7.50
C GLU A 81 3.04 1.62 7.90
N ILE A 82 3.83 2.04 8.89
CA ILE A 82 3.79 3.39 9.45
C ILE A 82 5.17 4.02 9.34
N ASN A 83 5.22 5.27 8.88
CA ASN A 83 6.44 6.06 8.86
C ASN A 83 6.53 6.90 10.14
N ALA A 84 7.20 6.34 11.16
CA ALA A 84 7.38 6.99 12.45
C ALA A 84 8.13 8.34 12.35
N ASN A 85 9.06 8.47 11.39
CA ASN A 85 9.79 9.72 11.17
C ASN A 85 8.86 10.81 10.66
N THR A 86 8.00 10.49 9.68
CA THR A 86 6.97 11.41 9.19
C THR A 86 6.04 11.84 10.33
N LEU A 87 5.51 10.89 11.10
CA LEU A 87 4.60 11.22 12.21
C LEU A 87 5.26 12.15 13.24
N LYS A 88 6.53 11.90 13.58
CA LYS A 88 7.30 12.77 14.47
C LYS A 88 7.47 14.18 13.90
N MET A 89 7.79 14.31 12.61
CA MET A 89 7.90 15.61 11.95
C MET A 89 6.56 16.37 11.90
N LEU A 90 5.45 15.63 11.77
CA LEU A 90 4.09 16.19 11.82
C LEU A 90 3.63 16.53 13.26
N GLY A 91 4.40 16.15 14.28
CA GLY A 91 4.03 16.34 15.69
C GLY A 91 2.93 15.38 16.17
N ILE A 92 2.74 14.25 15.49
CA ILE A 92 1.72 13.25 15.81
C ILE A 92 2.35 12.18 16.71
N VAL A 93 1.77 11.99 17.90
CA VAL A 93 2.11 10.89 18.79
C VAL A 93 1.28 9.67 18.41
N PHE A 94 1.93 8.63 17.89
CA PHE A 94 1.28 7.37 17.60
C PHE A 94 1.40 6.43 18.81
N GLN A 95 0.26 5.96 19.30
CA GLN A 95 0.19 4.94 20.34
C GLN A 95 -0.16 3.62 19.68
N GLU A 96 0.84 2.75 19.53
CA GLU A 96 0.61 1.39 19.07
C GLU A 96 -0.15 0.64 20.17
N ARG A 97 -1.34 0.11 19.86
CA ARG A 97 -2.01 -0.80 20.78
C ARG A 97 -1.28 -2.14 20.76
N GLU A 98 -0.82 -2.59 21.93
CA GLU A 98 -0.25 -3.94 22.08
C GLU A 98 -1.26 -4.99 21.60
N GLY A 99 -0.96 -5.67 20.49
CA GLY A 99 -1.79 -6.76 19.96
C GLY A 99 -1.92 -6.83 18.43
N GLU A 100 -1.57 -5.78 17.69
CA GLU A 100 -1.78 -5.69 16.23
C GLU A 100 -0.50 -5.88 15.39
N LYS A 101 0.55 -6.50 15.93
CA LYS A 101 1.64 -7.02 15.09
C LYS A 101 1.16 -8.28 14.38
N ARG A 102 0.73 -8.15 13.13
CA ARG A 102 0.56 -9.25 12.17
C ARG A 102 1.23 -8.91 10.86
#